data_AF-A0A212C3L2-F1
#
_entry.id   AF-A0A212C3L2-F1
#
_cell.length_a   1.000
_cell.length_b   1.000
_cell.length_c   1.000
_cell.angle_alpha   90.00
_cell.angle_beta   90.00
_cell.angle_gamma   90.00
#
_symmetry.space_group_name_H-M   'P 1'
#
loop_
_entity.id
_entity.type
_entity.pdbx_description
1 polymer ?
#
loop_
_entity_poly.entity_id
_entity_poly.type
_entity_poly.pdbx_seq_one_letter_code
_entity_poly.pdbx_strand_id
1 'polypeptide(L)'
;IGIWNSNSGLNMTDGNKDRSNNITDSLANRTLIVTTILEEPYVMYRKSDKPLYGNDRFEGYCLDLLKELSNILGFIYDVKLVADGKYGAQNDKGEWNGMVKELIDHKADLAVAPLTITYVREKVIDFSKPFMTLGISILYRKPNGTNPGVFSFLNPLSPDIWMYVLLACLGVSCVLFVIAR
;
A
#
# COMPACT_ATOMS: atom_id res chain seq x y z
N ILE A 1 32.01 17.48 23.39
CA ILE A 1 32.85 16.33 23.86
C ILE A 1 33.47 16.68 25.21
N GLY A 2 33.27 15.83 26.24
CA GLY A 2 33.42 16.16 27.67
C GLY A 2 34.70 15.78 28.41
N ILE A 3 34.74 16.12 29.70
CA ILE A 3 35.76 15.76 30.68
C ILE A 3 35.21 14.64 31.58
N TRP A 4 35.97 13.57 31.81
CA TRP A 4 35.57 12.47 32.70
C TRP A 4 36.38 12.44 34.00
N ASN A 5 35.72 12.09 35.10
CA ASN A 5 36.31 11.94 36.44
C ASN A 5 35.73 10.70 37.14
N SER A 6 36.56 9.93 37.84
CA SER A 6 36.16 8.72 38.60
C SER A 6 35.15 8.95 39.73
N ASN A 7 35.11 10.15 40.33
CA ASN A 7 34.19 10.51 41.41
C ASN A 7 32.86 11.12 40.91
N SER A 8 32.84 11.69 39.71
CA SER A 8 31.67 12.43 39.17
C SER A 8 31.18 11.94 37.80
N GLY A 9 31.84 10.95 37.22
CA GLY A 9 31.52 10.40 35.91
C GLY A 9 31.90 11.31 34.74
N LEU A 10 31.22 11.11 33.60
CA LEU A 10 31.42 11.89 32.38
C LEU A 10 30.70 13.23 32.49
N ASN A 11 31.44 14.33 32.43
CA ASN A 11 30.92 15.69 32.36
C ASN A 11 31.09 16.24 30.94
N MET A 12 30.02 16.21 30.15
CA MET A 12 30.01 16.74 28.78
C MET A 12 30.16 18.26 28.77
N THR A 13 31.32 18.78 28.33
CA THR A 13 31.55 20.19 27.96
C THR A 13 30.92 20.56 26.62
N ASP A 14 29.76 19.96 26.29
CA ASP A 14 28.95 20.52 25.21
C ASP A 14 28.30 21.78 25.75
N GLY A 15 28.85 22.92 25.31
CA GLY A 15 28.14 24.18 25.37
C GLY A 15 26.73 23.94 24.86
N ASN A 16 25.76 24.44 25.62
CA ASN A 16 24.32 24.24 25.51
C ASN A 16 23.72 24.82 24.20
N LYS A 17 24.33 24.55 23.04
CA LYS A 17 24.02 25.14 21.73
C LYS A 17 23.33 24.17 20.76
N ASP A 18 23.30 22.88 21.06
CA ASP A 18 22.64 21.89 20.18
C ASP A 18 21.33 21.32 20.74
N ARG A 19 20.85 21.84 21.88
CA ARG A 19 19.55 21.45 22.45
C ARG A 19 18.44 22.49 22.19
N SER A 20 18.63 23.36 21.21
CA SER A 20 17.62 24.29 20.70
C SER A 20 17.11 23.87 19.30
N ASN A 21 16.06 23.06 19.30
CA ASN A 21 14.80 23.18 18.54
C ASN A 21 14.74 23.29 17.01
N ASN A 22 15.84 23.35 16.25
CA ASN A 22 15.77 23.37 14.79
C ASN A 22 16.28 22.05 14.20
N ILE A 23 15.41 21.02 14.14
CA ILE A 23 15.70 19.73 13.50
C ILE A 23 16.23 19.92 12.06
N THR A 24 15.80 20.99 11.41
CA THR A 24 16.25 21.44 10.08
C THR A 24 17.76 21.66 9.99
N ASP A 25 18.40 22.18 11.05
CA ASP A 25 19.84 22.47 11.04
C ASP A 25 20.69 21.17 11.15
N SER A 26 20.11 20.10 11.71
CA SER A 26 20.77 18.80 11.86
C SER A 26 20.85 17.98 10.57
N LEU A 27 19.92 18.22 9.63
CA LEU A 27 19.76 17.43 8.40
C LEU A 27 20.20 18.19 7.15
N ALA A 28 20.37 19.51 7.25
CA ALA A 28 20.87 20.34 6.16
C ALA A 28 22.18 19.78 5.57
N ASN A 29 22.20 19.64 4.24
CA ASN A 29 23.34 19.15 3.45
C ASN A 29 23.81 17.71 3.73
N ARG A 30 22.99 16.86 4.35
CA ARG A 30 23.24 15.42 4.39
C ARG A 30 22.53 14.72 3.23
N THR A 31 23.22 13.79 2.58
CA THR A 31 22.63 12.90 1.57
C THR A 31 22.18 11.62 2.25
N LEU A 32 20.87 11.41 2.34
CA LEU A 32 20.28 10.19 2.88
C LEU A 32 20.09 9.15 1.79
N ILE A 33 20.53 7.92 2.04
CA ILE A 33 20.23 6.79 1.18
C ILE A 33 18.83 6.29 1.53
N VAL A 34 17.91 6.43 0.58
CA VAL A 34 16.52 6.01 0.76
C VAL A 34 16.29 4.70 0.04
N THR A 35 16.03 3.64 0.80
CA THR A 35 15.61 2.35 0.21
C THR A 35 14.12 2.33 -0.06
N THR A 36 13.75 1.73 -1.18
CA THR A 36 12.35 1.57 -1.59
C THR A 36 12.15 0.33 -2.45
N ILE A 37 10.89 0.05 -2.80
CA ILE A 37 10.48 -1.10 -3.62
C ILE A 37 9.52 -0.63 -4.71
N LEU A 38 9.58 -1.24 -5.89
CA LEU A 38 8.63 -0.96 -6.97
C LEU A 38 7.25 -1.53 -6.63
N GLU A 39 6.26 -0.66 -6.49
CA GLU A 39 4.88 -1.01 -6.15
C GLU A 39 3.97 0.10 -6.69
N GLU A 40 3.08 -0.21 -7.63
CA GLU A 40 2.14 0.78 -8.16
C GLU A 40 1.01 1.06 -7.16
N PRO A 41 0.57 2.31 -6.94
CA PRO A 41 1.04 3.58 -7.53
C PRO A 41 2.06 4.32 -6.66
N TYR A 42 2.71 3.64 -5.71
CA TYR A 42 3.60 4.24 -4.72
C TYR A 42 4.98 4.60 -5.30
N VAL A 43 5.57 3.67 -6.05
CA VAL A 43 6.90 3.79 -6.65
C VAL A 43 6.90 3.06 -7.97
N MET A 44 7.14 3.79 -9.05
CA MET A 44 7.06 3.32 -10.43
C MET A 44 8.24 3.88 -11.21
N TYR A 45 8.61 3.21 -12.29
CA TYR A 45 9.52 3.82 -13.25
C TYR A 45 8.79 4.93 -14.00
N ARG A 46 9.42 6.12 -14.04
CA ARG A 46 8.91 7.24 -14.83
C ARG A 46 9.03 6.93 -16.31
N LYS A 47 7.92 7.08 -17.04
CA LYS A 47 7.91 6.96 -18.50
C LYS A 47 8.44 8.25 -19.12
N SER A 48 9.49 8.13 -19.93
CA SER A 48 10.12 9.26 -20.62
C SER A 48 10.80 8.79 -21.90
N ASP A 49 10.73 9.60 -22.96
CA ASP A 49 11.44 9.34 -24.21
C ASP A 49 12.96 9.53 -24.07
N LYS A 50 13.39 10.26 -23.04
CA LYS A 50 14.81 10.50 -22.72
C LYS A 50 15.27 9.60 -21.58
N PRO A 51 16.52 9.12 -21.60
CA PRO A 51 17.07 8.36 -20.48
C PRO A 51 17.13 9.23 -19.23
N LEU A 52 16.54 8.74 -18.14
CA LEU A 52 16.53 9.38 -16.83
C LEU A 52 17.61 8.73 -15.95
N TYR A 53 18.19 9.52 -15.04
CA TYR A 53 19.27 9.08 -14.15
C TYR A 53 18.97 9.50 -12.71
N GLY A 54 19.58 8.79 -11.75
CA GLY A 54 19.39 9.07 -10.33
C GLY A 54 17.93 8.94 -9.87
N ASN A 55 17.46 9.92 -9.11
CA ASN A 55 16.12 9.95 -8.52
C ASN A 55 15.01 10.18 -9.57
N ASP A 56 15.33 10.86 -10.67
CA ASP A 56 14.33 11.20 -11.70
C ASP A 56 13.77 9.98 -12.44
N ARG A 57 14.42 8.82 -12.30
CA ARG A 57 13.96 7.54 -12.85
C ARG A 57 12.66 7.05 -12.25
N PHE A 58 12.30 7.53 -11.07
CA PHE A 58 11.16 7.03 -10.30
C PHE A 58 10.09 8.11 -10.15
N GLU A 59 8.84 7.68 -10.09
CA GLU A 59 7.68 8.52 -9.79
C GLU A 59 6.64 7.74 -8.97
N GLY A 60 5.71 8.44 -8.34
CA GLY A 60 4.64 7.83 -7.55
C GLY A 60 4.47 8.50 -6.19
N TYR A 61 3.44 8.06 -5.47
CA TYR A 61 3.00 8.68 -4.21
C TYR A 61 4.12 8.81 -3.17
N CYS A 62 4.95 7.78 -3.01
CA CYS A 62 6.05 7.79 -2.03
C CYS A 62 7.19 8.74 -2.43
N LEU A 63 7.42 8.93 -3.74
CA LEU A 63 8.45 9.84 -4.24
C LEU A 63 8.04 11.30 -4.05
N ASP A 64 6.77 11.60 -4.32
CA ASP A 64 6.22 12.94 -4.09
C ASP A 64 6.24 13.29 -2.60
N LEU A 65 5.86 12.35 -1.73
CA LEU A 65 5.97 12.51 -0.28
C LEU A 65 7.42 12.75 0.16
N LEU A 66 8.37 11.96 -0.33
CA LEU A 66 9.79 12.10 0.01
C LEU A 66 10.35 13.46 -0.45
N LYS A 67 9.94 13.93 -1.63
CA LYS A 67 10.32 15.24 -2.16
C LYS A 67 9.81 16.37 -1.27
N GLU A 68 8.55 16.32 -0.82
CA GLU A 68 8.01 17.31 0.10
C GLU A 68 8.72 17.29 1.46
N LEU A 69 9.02 16.11 2.00
CA LEU A 69 9.81 15.99 3.23
C LEU A 69 11.22 16.58 3.09
N SER A 70 11.88 16.33 1.96
CA SER A 70 13.20 16.90 1.63
C SER A 70 13.14 18.42 1.53
N ASN A 71 12.11 18.99 0.90
CA ASN A 71 11.93 20.43 0.80
C ASN A 71 11.71 21.10 2.17
N ILE A 72 10.95 20.47 3.06
CA ILE A 72 10.65 21.00 4.40
C ILE A 72 11.86 20.90 5.33
N LEU A 73 12.57 19.77 5.29
CA LEU A 73 13.64 19.44 6.24
C LEU A 73 15.05 19.79 5.73
N GLY A 74 15.21 20.06 4.43
CA GLY A 74 16.46 20.50 3.82
C GLY A 74 17.53 19.41 3.61
N PHE A 75 17.15 18.12 3.66
CA PHE A 75 18.07 17.02 3.35
C PHE A 75 18.08 16.71 1.85
N ILE A 76 19.20 16.18 1.36
CA ILE A 76 19.34 15.63 0.02
C ILE A 76 19.14 14.11 0.12
N TYR A 77 18.66 13.45 -0.92
CA TYR A 77 18.45 12.00 -0.89
C TYR A 77 18.87 11.32 -2.18
N ASP A 78 19.20 10.04 -2.10
CA ASP A 78 19.45 9.13 -3.22
C ASP A 78 18.55 7.90 -3.09
N VAL A 79 17.66 7.70 -4.06
CA VAL A 79 16.69 6.61 -4.06
C VAL A 79 17.31 5.35 -4.64
N LYS A 80 17.32 4.29 -3.85
CA LYS A 80 17.79 2.95 -4.24
C LYS A 80 16.66 1.94 -4.09
N LEU A 81 16.58 1.04 -5.06
CA LEU A 81 15.71 -0.12 -4.96
C LEU A 81 16.38 -1.15 -4.05
N VAL A 82 15.58 -1.74 -3.16
CA VAL A 82 16.00 -2.86 -2.32
C VAL A 82 16.54 -3.99 -3.18
N ALA A 83 17.69 -4.54 -2.80
CA ALA A 83 18.45 -5.45 -3.66
C ALA A 83 17.70 -6.76 -3.97
N ASP A 84 16.91 -7.28 -3.03
CA ASP A 84 16.21 -8.57 -3.15
C ASP A 84 14.71 -8.43 -3.50
N GLY A 85 14.22 -7.20 -3.70
CA GLY A 85 12.81 -6.92 -4.00
C GLY A 85 11.84 -7.27 -2.85
N LYS A 86 12.29 -7.33 -1.59
CA LYS A 86 11.45 -7.71 -0.45
C LYS A 86 11.29 -6.58 0.56
N TYR A 87 10.13 -6.52 1.20
CA TYR A 87 9.87 -5.59 2.30
C TYR A 87 10.75 -5.86 3.53
N GLY A 88 10.96 -7.13 3.84
CA GLY A 88 11.68 -7.58 5.01
C GLY A 88 10.84 -8.52 5.86
N ALA A 89 11.37 -9.74 6.03
CA ALA A 89 10.85 -10.80 6.85
C ALA A 89 12.00 -11.49 7.58
N GLN A 90 11.70 -11.98 8.78
CA GLN A 90 12.65 -12.75 9.59
C GLN A 90 12.56 -14.23 9.20
N ASN A 91 13.70 -14.89 9.02
CA ASN A 91 13.76 -16.33 8.83
C ASN A 91 13.74 -17.09 10.19
N ASP A 92 13.68 -18.42 10.15
CA ASP A 92 13.66 -19.26 11.36
C ASP A 92 14.91 -19.11 12.24
N LYS A 93 16.01 -18.60 11.68
CA LYS A 93 17.27 -18.32 12.39
C LYS A 93 17.31 -16.93 13.01
N GLY A 94 16.27 -16.13 12.83
CA GLY A 94 16.20 -14.76 13.33
C GLY A 94 16.83 -13.71 12.42
N GLU A 95 17.30 -14.07 11.22
CA GLU A 95 17.93 -13.15 10.28
C GLU A 95 16.88 -12.45 9.41
N TRP A 96 17.07 -11.14 9.22
CA TRP A 96 16.20 -10.32 8.37
C TRP A 96 16.66 -10.33 6.91
N ASN A 97 15.77 -9.89 6.02
CA ASN A 97 16.07 -9.58 4.62
C ASN A 97 15.38 -8.27 4.21
N GLY A 98 15.41 -7.94 2.91
CA GLY A 98 14.69 -6.79 2.37
C GLY A 98 15.10 -5.44 2.94
N MET A 99 14.19 -4.48 2.81
CA MET A 99 14.39 -3.12 3.29
C MET A 99 14.67 -3.07 4.80
N VAL A 100 14.03 -3.94 5.59
CA VAL A 100 14.28 -4.02 7.04
C VAL A 100 15.75 -4.36 7.33
N LYS A 101 16.34 -5.32 6.62
CA LYS A 101 17.77 -5.63 6.79
C LYS A 101 18.67 -4.49 6.32
N GLU A 102 18.33 -3.82 5.23
CA GLU A 102 19.12 -2.66 4.76
C GLU A 102 19.17 -1.54 5.80
N LEU A 103 18.10 -1.34 6.57
CA LEU A 103 18.09 -0.39 7.70
C LEU A 103 18.90 -0.90 8.89
N ILE A 104 18.76 -2.18 9.28
CA ILE A 104 19.53 -2.79 10.39
C ILE A 104 21.04 -2.73 10.11
N ASP A 105 21.44 -3.03 8.88
CA ASP A 105 22.84 -3.04 8.45
C ASP A 105 23.36 -1.61 8.14
N HIS A 106 22.54 -0.56 8.31
CA HIS A 106 22.82 0.83 7.94
C HIS A 106 23.30 0.99 6.48
N LYS A 107 22.79 0.14 5.58
CA LYS A 107 22.99 0.28 4.12
C LYS A 107 22.07 1.34 3.53
N ALA A 108 20.94 1.57 4.18
CA ALA A 108 20.03 2.68 3.92
C ALA A 108 19.78 3.45 5.22
N ASP A 109 19.60 4.76 5.10
CA ASP A 109 19.32 5.66 6.22
C ASP A 109 17.82 5.77 6.50
N LEU A 110 17.00 5.59 5.46
CA LEU A 110 15.55 5.70 5.52
C LEU A 110 14.90 4.72 4.55
N ALA A 111 13.73 4.18 4.93
CA ALA A 111 12.88 3.45 4.01
C ALA A 111 11.58 4.22 3.77
N VAL A 112 11.32 4.60 2.51
CA VAL A 112 10.05 5.23 2.11
C VAL A 112 9.36 4.33 1.11
N ALA A 113 8.37 3.58 1.60
CA ALA A 113 7.65 2.55 0.86
C ALA A 113 6.29 2.30 1.55
N PRO A 114 5.35 1.57 0.91
CA PRO A 114 4.15 1.05 1.55
C PRO A 114 4.48 -0.10 2.53
N LEU A 115 5.29 0.19 3.55
CA LEU A 115 5.76 -0.77 4.54
C LEU A 115 4.80 -0.83 5.74
N THR A 116 4.10 -1.95 5.90
CA THR A 116 3.22 -2.16 7.07
C THR A 116 4.02 -2.20 8.37
N ILE A 117 3.61 -1.37 9.33
CA ILE A 117 4.11 -1.38 10.71
C ILE A 117 3.62 -2.66 11.39
N THR A 118 4.54 -3.48 11.88
CA THR A 118 4.23 -4.70 12.64
C THR A 118 5.10 -4.77 13.88
N TYR A 119 4.60 -5.43 14.92
CA TYR A 119 5.33 -5.61 16.19
C TYR A 119 6.72 -6.23 16.00
N VAL A 120 6.86 -7.18 15.08
CA VAL A 120 8.15 -7.87 14.85
C VAL A 120 9.16 -6.94 14.18
N ARG A 121 8.72 -6.04 13.28
CA ARG A 121 9.58 -5.05 12.64
C ARG A 121 9.97 -3.91 13.60
N GLU A 122 9.02 -3.45 14.41
CA GLU A 122 9.23 -2.38 15.39
C GLU A 122 10.28 -2.72 16.46
N LYS A 123 10.55 -4.01 16.68
CA LYS A 123 11.64 -4.45 17.59
C LYS A 123 13.05 -4.21 17.08
N VAL A 124 13.22 -4.02 15.77
CA VAL A 124 14.54 -3.96 15.12
C VAL A 124 14.77 -2.65 14.37
N ILE A 125 13.70 -1.94 14.04
CA ILE A 125 13.72 -0.62 13.42
C ILE A 125 12.63 0.26 14.03
N ASP A 126 12.90 1.56 14.09
CA ASP A 126 11.90 2.53 14.54
C ASP A 126 10.99 2.97 13.39
N PHE A 127 9.73 3.26 13.71
CA PHE A 127 8.75 3.79 12.76
C PHE A 127 8.31 5.20 13.15
N SER A 128 7.97 5.99 12.14
CA SER A 128 7.21 7.23 12.33
C SER A 128 5.73 6.93 12.57
N LYS A 129 4.94 7.98 12.83
CA LYS A 129 3.48 7.84 12.81
C LYS A 129 3.01 7.47 11.39
N PRO A 130 2.03 6.56 11.26
CA PRO A 130 1.54 6.15 9.95
C PRO A 130 0.97 7.36 9.18
N PHE A 131 1.38 7.52 7.93
CA PHE A 131 0.89 8.59 7.05
C PHE A 131 -0.39 8.18 6.29
N MET A 132 -0.72 6.89 6.26
CA MET A 132 -1.90 6.34 5.60
C MET A 132 -2.42 5.16 6.42
N THR A 133 -3.73 5.12 6.66
CA THR A 133 -4.41 4.02 7.34
C THR A 133 -5.08 3.13 6.30
N LEU A 134 -4.63 1.87 6.25
CA LEU A 134 -5.15 0.84 5.36
C LEU A 134 -5.69 -0.31 6.21
N GLY A 135 -6.70 -1.01 5.69
CA GLY A 135 -7.29 -2.18 6.33
C GLY A 135 -7.39 -3.36 5.36
N ILE A 136 -7.59 -4.56 5.91
CA ILE A 136 -7.85 -5.75 5.09
C ILE A 136 -9.20 -5.58 4.41
N SER A 137 -9.23 -5.76 3.08
CA SER A 137 -10.44 -5.70 2.27
C SER A 137 -10.53 -6.92 1.37
N ILE A 138 -11.76 -7.33 1.04
CA ILE A 138 -12.01 -8.47 0.16
C ILE A 138 -12.35 -7.92 -1.23
N LEU A 139 -11.49 -8.21 -2.20
CA LEU A 139 -11.75 -7.95 -3.60
C LEU A 139 -12.44 -9.18 -4.21
N TYR A 140 -13.64 -9.01 -4.74
CA TYR A 140 -14.36 -10.05 -5.48
C TYR A 140 -14.76 -9.54 -6.86
N ARG A 141 -14.77 -10.44 -7.85
CA ARG A 141 -15.19 -10.10 -9.21
C ARG A 141 -16.64 -9.64 -9.18
N LYS A 142 -16.93 -8.45 -9.72
CA LYS A 142 -18.32 -8.01 -9.91
C LYS A 142 -19.08 -9.11 -10.67
N PRO A 143 -20.16 -9.69 -10.10
CA PRO A 143 -20.92 -10.71 -10.79
C PRO A 143 -21.47 -10.11 -12.08
N ASN A 144 -21.38 -10.87 -13.17
CA ASN A 144 -22.07 -10.49 -14.39
C ASN A 144 -23.57 -10.48 -14.05
N GLY A 145 -24.21 -9.31 -14.14
CA GLY A 145 -25.67 -9.24 -13.98
C GLY A 145 -26.32 -10.18 -15.00
N THR A 146 -27.33 -10.92 -14.57
CA THR A 146 -28.19 -11.65 -15.51
C THR A 146 -28.99 -10.62 -16.29
N ASN A 147 -28.61 -10.39 -17.55
CA ASN A 147 -29.42 -9.58 -18.44
C ASN A 147 -30.78 -10.29 -18.60
N PRO A 148 -31.92 -9.63 -18.29
CA PRO A 148 -33.22 -10.27 -18.49
C PRO A 148 -33.36 -10.61 -19.97
N GLY A 149 -33.53 -11.90 -20.28
CA GLY A 149 -33.81 -12.35 -21.63
C GLY A 149 -35.13 -11.78 -22.15
N VAL A 150 -35.39 -11.90 -23.46
CA VAL A 150 -36.63 -11.40 -24.09
C VAL A 150 -37.92 -11.97 -23.46
N PHE A 151 -37.83 -13.13 -22.81
CA PHE A 151 -38.93 -13.77 -22.08
C PHE A 151 -38.94 -13.48 -20.58
N SER A 152 -38.19 -12.48 -20.10
CA SER A 152 -38.12 -12.18 -18.66
C SER A 152 -39.47 -11.73 -18.07
N PHE A 153 -40.43 -11.35 -18.91
CA PHE A 153 -41.81 -11.08 -18.48
C PHE A 153 -42.58 -12.35 -18.10
N LEU A 154 -42.13 -13.54 -18.53
CA LEU A 154 -42.71 -14.84 -18.15
C LEU A 154 -42.13 -15.37 -16.83
N ASN A 155 -40.95 -14.89 -16.40
CA ASN A 155 -40.27 -15.28 -15.17
C ASN A 155 -41.07 -15.14 -13.86
N PRO A 156 -42.06 -14.22 -13.72
CA PRO A 156 -42.86 -14.13 -12.50
C PRO A 156 -43.70 -15.37 -12.19
N LEU A 157 -43.95 -16.24 -13.19
CA LEU A 157 -44.71 -17.48 -13.05
C LEU A 157 -43.86 -18.67 -13.46
N SER A 158 -44.03 -19.82 -12.78
CA SER A 158 -43.30 -21.03 -13.16
C SER A 158 -43.77 -21.54 -14.54
N PRO A 159 -42.91 -22.27 -15.28
CA PRO A 159 -43.31 -22.91 -16.54
C PRO A 159 -44.54 -23.82 -16.40
N ASP A 160 -44.72 -24.46 -15.24
CA ASP A 160 -45.86 -25.34 -14.96
C ASP A 160 -47.18 -24.56 -14.94
N ILE A 161 -47.19 -23.36 -14.34
CA ILE A 161 -48.38 -22.50 -14.32
C ILE A 161 -48.77 -22.10 -15.74
N TRP A 162 -47.79 -21.76 -16.58
CA TRP A 162 -48.06 -21.47 -17.99
C TRP A 162 -48.67 -22.67 -18.74
N MET A 163 -48.20 -23.89 -18.44
CA MET A 163 -48.78 -25.11 -18.99
C MET A 163 -50.23 -25.33 -18.51
N TYR A 164 -50.52 -25.09 -17.22
CA TYR A 164 -51.88 -25.18 -16.69
C TYR A 164 -52.81 -24.13 -17.28
N VAL A 165 -52.35 -22.89 -17.50
CA VAL A 165 -53.13 -21.84 -18.18
C VAL A 165 -53.49 -22.29 -19.60
N LEU A 166 -52.52 -22.83 -20.35
CA LEU A 166 -52.77 -23.34 -21.70
C LEU A 166 -53.77 -24.51 -21.70
N LEU A 167 -53.61 -25.47 -20.79
CA LEU A 167 -54.52 -26.60 -20.65
C LEU A 167 -55.94 -26.17 -20.24
N ALA A 168 -56.04 -25.20 -19.32
CA ALA A 168 -57.33 -24.65 -18.91
C ALA A 168 -58.02 -23.90 -20.07
N CYS A 169 -57.29 -23.11 -20.85
CA CYS A 169 -57.82 -22.46 -22.05
C CYS A 169 -58.37 -23.46 -23.07
N LEU A 170 -57.64 -24.56 -23.33
CA LEU A 170 -58.11 -25.64 -24.20
C LEU A 170 -59.33 -26.35 -23.62
N GLY A 171 -59.31 -26.66 -22.32
CA GLY A 171 -60.42 -27.31 -21.63
C GLY A 171 -61.71 -26.49 -21.69
N VAL A 172 -61.64 -25.19 -21.38
CA VAL A 172 -62.78 -24.26 -21.47
C VAL A 172 -63.29 -24.17 -22.92
N SER A 173 -62.40 -24.09 -23.90
CA SER A 173 -62.77 -24.05 -25.32
C SER A 173 -63.51 -25.32 -25.75
N CYS A 174 -63.03 -26.50 -25.34
CA CYS A 174 -63.69 -27.78 -25.61
C CYS A 174 -65.08 -27.85 -24.96
N VAL A 175 -65.23 -27.43 -23.70
CA VAL A 175 -66.52 -27.43 -23.00
C VAL A 175 -67.52 -26.51 -23.70
N LEU A 176 -67.10 -25.29 -24.07
CA LEU A 176 -67.95 -24.35 -24.80
C LEU A 176 -68.38 -24.91 -26.17
N PHE A 177 -67.47 -25.59 -26.89
CA PHE A 177 -67.79 -26.22 -28.17
C PHE A 177 -68.84 -27.33 -28.03
N VAL A 178 -68.75 -28.15 -26.98
CA VAL A 178 -69.75 -29.21 -26.71
C VAL A 178 -71.10 -28.61 -26.34
N ILE A 179 -71.15 -27.51 -25.58
CA ILE A 179 -72.40 -26.84 -25.20
C ILE A 179 -73.06 -26.16 -26.39
N ALA A 180 -72.28 -25.59 -27.31
CA ALA A 180 -72.79 -24.87 -28.47
C ALA A 180 -73.27 -25.79 -29.61
N ARG A 181 -73.05 -27.10 -29.50
CA ARG A 181 -73.48 -28.11 -30.46
C ARG A 181 -74.69 -28.87 -29.97
#